data_AF-A0A9N9E0D2-F1
#
_entry.id   AF-A0A9N9E0D2-F1
#
_cell.length_a   1.000
_cell.length_b   1.000
_cell.length_c   1.000
_cell.angle_alpha   90.00
_cell.angle_beta   90.00
_cell.angle_gamma   90.00
#
_symmetry.space_group_name_H-M   'P 1'
#
loop_
_entity.id
_entity.type
_entity.pdbx_description
1 polymer ?
#
loop_
_entity_poly.entity_id
_entity_poly.type
_entity_poly.pdbx_seq_one_letter_code
_entity_poly.pdbx_strand_id
1 'polypeptide(L)'
;MKRNAQTSQLEEHESVQDTDIVRKKAKPFNTSNTSCSESSEAEPVFIELDMPQAQVYYYSPIFSLQDCTSYYSDLASLSHWSRPIFKVHGHTSPAHRLTCSFGSTPDKVYHYSGTSAKVDSIEYPTSIKIIQEKIETILNAKFNFVLLNWYQNGDEYIGEHSDSEKGLVPQ
;
A
#
# COMPACT_ATOMS: atom_id res chain seq x y z
N MET A 1 -10.36 -22.26 55.47
CA MET A 1 -9.52 -21.06 55.23
C MET A 1 -10.44 -19.89 54.94
N LYS A 2 -10.30 -18.79 55.68
CA LYS A 2 -11.24 -17.65 55.69
C LYS A 2 -11.01 -16.71 54.49
N ARG A 3 -12.12 -16.12 54.06
CA ARG A 3 -12.43 -15.14 52.99
C ARG A 3 -11.37 -14.06 52.72
N ASN A 4 -11.29 -13.58 51.46
CA ASN A 4 -11.86 -12.28 51.10
C ASN A 4 -11.96 -12.07 49.58
N ALA A 5 -13.14 -11.63 49.16
CA ALA A 5 -13.43 -11.00 47.89
C ALA A 5 -13.09 -9.51 47.99
N GLN A 6 -12.64 -8.91 46.89
CA GLN A 6 -12.67 -7.45 46.74
C GLN A 6 -12.97 -7.10 45.29
N THR A 7 -14.05 -6.34 45.15
CA THR A 7 -14.61 -5.72 43.94
C THR A 7 -14.05 -4.29 43.80
N SER A 8 -14.26 -3.71 42.61
CA SER A 8 -14.17 -2.27 42.27
C SER A 8 -12.77 -1.86 41.74
N GLN A 9 -12.59 -1.08 40.67
CA GLN A 9 -13.42 -0.05 40.05
C GLN A 9 -13.17 0.05 38.53
N LEU A 10 -14.15 0.63 37.84
CA LEU A 10 -14.08 1.17 36.49
C LEU A 10 -13.07 2.33 36.44
N GLU A 11 -12.25 2.37 35.40
CA GLU A 11 -11.63 3.61 34.91
C GLU A 11 -11.97 3.74 33.41
N GLU A 12 -13.03 4.50 33.14
CA GLU A 12 -13.20 5.24 31.90
C GLU A 12 -12.35 6.51 32.00
N HIS A 13 -11.36 6.69 31.13
CA HIS A 13 -10.71 7.97 30.76
C HIS A 13 -9.79 7.59 29.58
N GLU A 14 -9.69 8.27 28.44
CA GLU A 14 -10.10 9.61 28.08
C GLU A 14 -10.09 9.67 26.54
N SER A 15 -11.06 10.34 25.94
CA SER A 15 -11.10 10.63 24.51
C SER A 15 -9.89 11.47 24.12
N VAL A 16 -8.98 10.92 23.31
CA VAL A 16 -7.92 11.72 22.71
C VAL A 16 -8.55 12.60 21.63
N GLN A 17 -8.55 13.89 21.92
CA GLN A 17 -9.09 14.93 21.09
C GLN A 17 -8.30 15.07 19.79
N ASP A 18 -9.09 15.19 18.72
CA ASP A 18 -8.88 15.94 17.48
C ASP A 18 -7.63 16.85 17.53
N THR A 19 -6.51 16.35 17.02
CA THR A 19 -5.33 17.21 16.80
C THR A 19 -5.52 17.92 15.48
N ASP A 20 -5.87 19.19 15.59
CA ASP A 20 -5.88 20.21 14.54
C ASP A 20 -4.71 20.05 13.56
N ILE A 21 -4.99 19.42 12.41
CA ILE A 21 -4.14 19.57 11.23
C ILE A 21 -4.29 21.01 10.78
N VAL A 22 -3.27 21.80 11.10
CA VAL A 22 -3.09 23.18 10.65
C VAL A 22 -3.23 23.21 9.13
N ARG A 23 -4.41 23.62 8.66
CA ARG A 23 -4.69 23.94 7.25
C ARG A 23 -3.81 25.12 6.84
N LYS A 24 -2.57 24.87 6.44
CA LYS A 24 -1.79 25.86 5.69
C LYS A 24 -2.46 25.99 4.32
N LYS A 25 -3.02 27.17 4.08
CA LYS A 25 -3.75 27.55 2.87
C LYS A 25 -2.97 27.13 1.62
N ALA A 26 -3.54 26.22 0.82
CA ALA A 26 -3.16 26.08 -0.57
C ALA A 26 -3.29 27.45 -1.25
N LYS A 27 -2.27 27.87 -1.99
CA LYS A 27 -2.37 29.09 -2.81
C LYS A 27 -3.39 28.83 -3.93
N PRO A 28 -4.50 29.59 -4.03
CA PRO A 28 -5.42 29.43 -5.15
C PRO A 28 -4.74 29.93 -6.43
N PHE A 29 -4.75 29.10 -7.46
CA PHE A 29 -4.39 29.51 -8.82
C PHE A 29 -5.57 30.29 -9.41
N ASN A 30 -5.28 31.47 -9.95
CA ASN A 30 -6.26 32.39 -10.52
C ASN A 30 -6.54 31.99 -11.98
N THR A 31 -7.79 31.72 -12.34
CA THR A 31 -8.21 31.65 -13.75
C THR A 31 -9.54 32.36 -13.97
N SER A 32 -9.46 33.44 -14.72
CA SER A 32 -10.58 34.13 -15.36
C SER A 32 -11.24 33.23 -16.41
N ASN A 33 -12.58 33.26 -16.43
CA ASN A 33 -13.52 32.69 -17.41
C ASN A 33 -12.96 32.35 -18.80
N THR A 34 -13.24 31.14 -19.29
CA THR A 34 -13.60 30.85 -20.70
C THR A 34 -14.37 29.52 -20.77
N SER A 35 -15.36 29.47 -21.65
CA SER A 35 -16.43 28.48 -21.79
C SER A 35 -16.02 27.11 -22.35
N CYS A 36 -16.71 26.06 -21.85
CA CYS A 36 -17.21 24.86 -22.53
C CYS A 36 -16.55 24.40 -23.84
N SER A 37 -15.68 23.40 -23.77
CA SER A 37 -15.68 22.19 -24.63
C SER A 37 -14.51 21.25 -24.26
N GLU A 38 -14.79 19.95 -24.37
CA GLU A 38 -13.87 18.80 -24.31
C GLU A 38 -13.48 18.32 -22.90
N SER A 39 -13.75 17.03 -22.67
CA SER A 39 -13.45 16.26 -21.48
C SER A 39 -11.94 16.15 -21.28
N SER A 40 -11.34 17.16 -20.64
CA SER A 40 -10.01 17.03 -20.08
C SER A 40 -10.11 16.15 -18.84
N GLU A 41 -9.53 14.96 -18.89
CA GLU A 41 -9.21 14.24 -17.66
C GLU A 41 -8.29 15.16 -16.85
N ALA A 42 -8.79 15.69 -15.74
CA ALA A 42 -8.01 16.59 -14.89
C ALA A 42 -6.75 15.86 -14.43
N GLU A 43 -5.61 16.56 -14.49
CA GLU A 43 -4.34 16.06 -13.98
C GLU A 43 -4.52 15.56 -12.52
N PRO A 44 -3.95 14.40 -12.17
CA PRO A 44 -4.11 13.79 -10.86
C PRO A 44 -3.53 14.71 -9.79
N VAL A 45 -4.38 15.17 -8.86
CA VAL A 45 -3.98 16.05 -7.77
C VAL A 45 -3.26 15.24 -6.69
N PHE A 46 -2.08 15.69 -6.27
CA PHE A 46 -1.32 15.12 -5.16
C PHE A 46 -0.97 16.17 -4.10
N ILE A 47 -0.61 15.69 -2.91
CA ILE A 47 -0.08 16.48 -1.81
C ILE A 47 1.35 16.01 -1.53
N GLU A 48 2.32 16.92 -1.58
CA GLU A 48 3.67 16.66 -1.06
C GLU A 48 3.64 16.75 0.47
N LEU A 49 4.03 15.68 1.17
CA LEU A 49 4.07 15.63 2.63
C LEU A 49 5.40 16.22 3.13
N ASP A 50 5.30 17.12 4.11
CA ASP A 50 6.45 17.75 4.76
C ASP A 50 7.15 16.76 5.70
N MET A 51 8.11 16.02 5.17
CA MET A 51 8.90 15.03 5.91
C MET A 51 10.40 15.32 5.79
N PRO A 52 11.12 15.53 6.92
CA PRO A 52 12.56 15.74 6.87
C PRO A 52 13.28 14.58 6.18
N GLN A 53 14.16 14.89 5.25
CA GLN A 53 15.00 13.92 4.54
C GLN A 53 14.26 12.93 3.63
N ALA A 54 12.99 13.15 3.31
CA ALA A 54 12.22 12.32 2.39
C ALA A 54 11.43 13.18 1.39
N GLN A 55 11.22 12.65 0.18
CA GLN A 55 10.23 13.17 -0.75
C GLN A 55 9.05 12.21 -0.77
N VAL A 56 7.89 12.67 -0.33
CA VAL A 56 6.71 11.83 -0.20
C VAL A 56 5.51 12.51 -0.84
N TYR A 57 4.91 11.85 -1.82
CA TYR A 57 3.75 12.34 -2.56
C TYR A 57 2.53 11.46 -2.25
N TYR A 58 1.44 12.09 -1.82
CA TYR A 58 0.18 11.41 -1.50
C TYR A 58 -0.88 11.72 -2.57
N TYR A 59 -1.35 10.67 -3.25
CA TYR A 59 -2.36 10.74 -4.29
C TYR A 59 -3.67 10.13 -3.76
N SER A 60 -4.75 10.91 -3.66
CA SER A 60 -6.04 10.40 -3.20
C SER A 60 -7.23 11.31 -3.54
N PRO A 61 -8.37 10.75 -4.01
CA PRO A 61 -8.55 9.40 -4.52
C PRO A 61 -8.06 9.29 -5.97
N ILE A 62 -7.43 8.18 -6.35
CA ILE A 62 -7.05 7.88 -7.75
C ILE A 62 -7.96 6.85 -8.44
N PHE A 63 -8.85 6.23 -7.69
CA PHE A 63 -9.86 5.27 -8.16
C PHE A 63 -11.22 5.57 -7.49
N SER A 64 -12.31 5.22 -8.17
CA SER A 64 -13.64 5.32 -7.57
C SER A 64 -13.86 4.23 -6.52
N LEU A 65 -14.82 4.41 -5.61
CA LEU A 65 -15.18 3.37 -4.63
C LEU A 65 -15.67 2.08 -5.31
N GLN A 66 -16.35 2.21 -6.45
CA GLN A 66 -16.81 1.06 -7.24
C GLN A 66 -15.64 0.27 -7.83
N ASP A 67 -14.63 0.98 -8.37
CA ASP A 67 -13.41 0.37 -8.87
C ASP A 67 -12.66 -0.34 -7.74
N CYS A 68 -12.46 0.35 -6.60
CA CYS A 68 -11.80 -0.23 -5.43
C CYS A 68 -12.50 -1.51 -4.94
N THR A 69 -13.82 -1.53 -4.90
CA THR A 69 -14.61 -2.71 -4.50
C THR A 69 -14.41 -3.87 -5.48
N SER A 70 -14.38 -3.57 -6.77
CA SER A 70 -14.19 -4.55 -7.83
C SER A 70 -12.76 -5.11 -7.82
N TYR A 71 -11.75 -4.25 -7.67
CA TYR A 71 -10.35 -4.65 -7.57
C TYR A 71 -10.10 -5.48 -6.33
N TYR A 72 -10.64 -5.08 -5.18
CA TYR A 72 -10.54 -5.88 -3.96
C TYR A 72 -11.07 -7.30 -4.17
N SER A 73 -12.25 -7.43 -4.80
CA SER A 73 -12.86 -8.74 -5.04
C SER A 73 -12.02 -9.60 -5.98
N ASP A 74 -11.48 -9.02 -7.06
CA ASP A 74 -10.59 -9.71 -8.00
C ASP A 74 -9.30 -10.18 -7.29
N LEU A 75 -8.62 -9.27 -6.58
CA LEU A 75 -7.36 -9.55 -5.89
C LEU A 75 -7.52 -10.56 -4.73
N ALA A 76 -8.61 -10.47 -3.97
CA ALA A 76 -8.89 -11.41 -2.89
C ALA A 76 -9.17 -12.83 -3.41
N SER A 77 -9.59 -12.99 -4.66
CA SER A 77 -9.88 -14.28 -5.28
C SER A 77 -8.66 -15.00 -5.88
N LEU A 78 -7.50 -14.34 -5.91
CA LEU A 78 -6.29 -14.90 -6.51
C LEU A 78 -5.87 -16.21 -5.82
N SER A 79 -5.43 -17.19 -6.62
CA SER A 79 -4.98 -18.49 -6.11
C SER A 79 -3.51 -18.52 -5.66
N HIS A 80 -2.76 -17.44 -5.89
CA HIS A 80 -1.32 -17.37 -5.66
C HIS A 80 -0.93 -16.94 -4.24
N TRP A 81 -1.91 -16.64 -3.37
CA TRP A 81 -1.62 -16.20 -2.01
C TRP A 81 -0.88 -17.27 -1.21
N SER A 82 0.27 -16.90 -0.65
CA SER A 82 1.07 -17.79 0.20
C SER A 82 1.66 -17.03 1.39
N ARG A 83 2.07 -17.75 2.45
CA ARG A 83 2.85 -17.17 3.55
C ARG A 83 4.32 -17.54 3.36
N PRO A 84 5.18 -16.62 2.89
CA PRO A 84 6.60 -16.91 2.73
C PRO A 84 7.24 -17.20 4.09
N ILE A 85 8.27 -18.05 4.10
CA ILE A 85 9.04 -18.38 5.31
C ILE A 85 10.29 -17.52 5.32
N PHE A 86 10.45 -16.71 6.36
CA PHE A 86 11.63 -15.87 6.57
C PHE A 86 12.63 -16.59 7.46
N LYS A 87 13.92 -16.41 7.19
CA LYS A 87 15.00 -16.83 8.09
C LYS A 87 15.62 -15.61 8.76
N VAL A 88 15.34 -15.42 10.04
CA VAL A 88 15.85 -14.31 10.85
C VAL A 88 16.74 -14.89 11.95
N HIS A 89 18.02 -14.53 11.96
CA HIS A 89 19.00 -14.95 12.98
C HIS A 89 19.04 -16.47 13.24
N GLY A 90 18.90 -17.29 12.19
CA GLY A 90 18.92 -18.75 12.30
C GLY A 90 17.57 -19.40 12.62
N HIS A 91 16.54 -18.62 12.96
CA HIS A 91 15.18 -19.08 13.16
C HIS A 91 14.34 -18.88 11.90
N THR A 92 13.49 -19.84 11.57
CA THR A 92 12.53 -19.74 10.47
C THR A 92 11.14 -19.47 11.00
N SER A 93 10.48 -18.43 10.51
CA SER A 93 9.09 -18.10 10.86
C SER A 93 8.29 -17.78 9.60
N PRO A 94 7.02 -18.21 9.50
CA PRO A 94 6.13 -17.76 8.44
C PRO A 94 5.88 -16.25 8.55
N ALA A 95 5.56 -15.64 7.41
CA ALA A 95 5.05 -14.30 7.32
C ALA A 95 3.77 -14.10 8.14
N HIS A 96 3.66 -12.95 8.78
CA HIS A 96 2.42 -12.48 9.41
C HIS A 96 1.40 -11.93 8.41
N ARG A 97 1.61 -12.13 7.10
CA ARG A 97 0.71 -11.70 6.03
C ARG A 97 0.75 -12.70 4.87
N LEU A 98 -0.29 -12.69 4.03
CA LEU A 98 -0.24 -13.37 2.75
C LEU A 98 0.44 -12.48 1.71
N THR A 99 1.22 -13.09 0.82
CA THR A 99 1.86 -12.41 -0.30
C THR A 99 1.65 -13.18 -1.59
N CYS A 100 1.59 -12.45 -2.69
CA CYS A 100 1.75 -12.98 -4.04
C CYS A 100 2.40 -11.91 -4.92
N SER A 101 2.96 -12.33 -6.05
CA SER A 101 3.75 -11.45 -6.90
C SER A 101 3.56 -11.72 -8.37
N PHE A 102 3.57 -10.66 -9.17
CA PHE A 102 3.47 -10.73 -10.62
C PHE A 102 4.61 -9.94 -11.24
N GLY A 103 5.18 -10.46 -12.33
CA GLY A 103 6.37 -9.89 -12.95
C GLY A 103 6.45 -10.19 -14.44
N SER A 104 7.04 -9.28 -15.23
CA SER A 104 7.15 -9.45 -16.69
C SER A 104 8.18 -10.50 -17.12
N THR A 105 9.08 -10.91 -16.22
CA THR A 105 10.15 -11.88 -16.49
C THR A 105 9.89 -13.18 -15.72
N PRO A 106 9.69 -14.32 -16.41
CA PRO A 106 9.57 -15.63 -15.76
C PRO A 106 10.77 -15.93 -14.87
N ASP A 107 10.53 -16.60 -13.74
CA ASP A 107 11.55 -17.08 -12.79
C ASP A 107 12.46 -15.99 -12.19
N LYS A 108 12.16 -14.71 -12.40
CA LYS A 108 12.93 -13.62 -11.79
C LYS A 108 12.77 -13.70 -10.27
N VAL A 109 13.91 -13.72 -9.58
CA VAL A 109 13.98 -13.74 -8.13
C VAL A 109 14.20 -12.32 -7.64
N TYR A 110 13.28 -11.83 -6.82
CA TYR A 110 13.41 -10.56 -6.12
C TYR A 110 13.85 -10.82 -4.69
N HIS A 111 14.87 -10.09 -4.26
CA HIS A 111 15.42 -10.19 -2.92
C HIS A 111 14.92 -9.02 -2.07
N TYR A 112 14.26 -9.33 -0.96
CA TYR A 112 13.81 -8.33 0.00
C TYR A 112 13.91 -8.91 1.42
N SER A 113 14.33 -8.09 2.39
CA SER A 113 14.37 -8.42 3.82
C SER A 113 14.94 -9.82 4.15
N GLY A 114 16.09 -10.16 3.55
CA GLY A 114 16.77 -11.44 3.77
C GLY A 114 16.08 -12.67 3.16
N THR A 115 15.06 -12.46 2.32
CA THR A 115 14.30 -13.50 1.62
C THR A 115 14.32 -13.28 0.12
N SER A 116 14.02 -14.33 -0.61
CA SER A 116 13.96 -14.37 -2.06
C SER A 116 12.58 -14.85 -2.47
N ALA A 117 11.83 -14.06 -3.21
CA ALA A 117 10.58 -14.49 -3.83
C ALA A 117 10.79 -14.64 -5.34
N LYS A 118 10.38 -15.80 -5.87
CA LYS A 118 10.17 -15.93 -7.31
C LYS A 118 8.85 -15.25 -7.66
N VAL A 119 8.77 -14.69 -8.87
CA VAL A 119 7.51 -14.26 -9.46
C VAL A 119 6.52 -15.44 -9.45
N ASP A 120 5.34 -15.26 -8.87
CA ASP A 120 4.32 -16.33 -8.78
C ASP A 120 3.60 -16.55 -10.11
N SER A 121 3.46 -15.49 -10.92
CA SER A 121 2.91 -15.57 -12.27
C SER A 121 3.37 -14.41 -13.16
N ILE A 122 3.51 -14.68 -14.46
CA ILE A 122 3.70 -13.65 -15.49
C ILE A 122 2.37 -13.12 -16.07
N GLU A 123 1.27 -13.79 -15.74
CA GLU A 123 -0.08 -13.42 -16.17
C GLU A 123 -0.70 -12.50 -15.13
N TYR A 124 -0.67 -11.20 -15.42
CA TYR A 124 -1.23 -10.19 -14.53
C TYR A 124 -2.77 -10.27 -14.54
N PRO A 125 -3.42 -10.30 -13.36
CA PRO A 125 -4.85 -10.10 -13.22
C PRO A 125 -5.29 -8.77 -13.85
N THR A 126 -6.54 -8.71 -14.29
CA THR A 126 -7.09 -7.51 -14.94
C THR A 126 -7.02 -6.28 -14.03
N SER A 127 -7.36 -6.43 -12.74
CA SER A 127 -7.24 -5.33 -11.77
C SER A 127 -5.81 -4.78 -11.68
N ILE A 128 -4.79 -5.66 -11.64
CA ILE A 128 -3.39 -5.24 -11.57
C ILE A 128 -2.98 -4.48 -12.83
N LYS A 129 -3.37 -4.94 -14.03
CA LYS A 129 -3.07 -4.23 -15.29
C LYS A 129 -3.65 -2.82 -15.29
N ILE A 130 -4.91 -2.67 -14.88
CA ILE A 130 -5.58 -1.36 -14.83
C ILE A 130 -4.91 -0.44 -13.81
N ILE A 131 -4.60 -0.96 -12.61
CA ILE A 131 -3.90 -0.20 -11.57
C ILE A 131 -2.52 0.24 -12.06
N GLN A 132 -1.77 -0.69 -12.66
CA GLN A 132 -0.45 -0.42 -13.22
C GLN A 132 -0.52 0.68 -14.27
N GLU A 133 -1.37 0.55 -15.30
CA GLU A 133 -1.53 1.55 -16.36
C GLU A 133 -1.85 2.93 -15.79
N LYS A 134 -2.78 3.01 -14.82
CA LYS A 134 -3.14 4.28 -14.18
C LYS A 134 -1.94 4.90 -13.45
N ILE A 135 -1.20 4.12 -12.67
CA ILE A 135 -0.02 4.60 -11.92
C ILE A 135 1.11 5.01 -12.88
N GLU A 136 1.36 4.23 -13.94
CA GLU A 136 2.37 4.54 -14.95
C GLU A 136 2.08 5.85 -15.67
N THR A 137 0.81 6.14 -15.97
CA THR A 137 0.38 7.43 -16.52
C THR A 137 0.60 8.57 -15.52
N ILE A 138 0.19 8.41 -14.27
CA ILE A 138 0.35 9.44 -13.22
C ILE A 138 1.82 9.80 -13.00
N LEU A 139 2.69 8.79 -12.93
CA LEU A 139 4.10 8.95 -12.56
C LEU A 139 5.02 9.13 -13.77
N ASN A 140 4.50 8.97 -14.99
CA ASN A 140 5.30 8.90 -16.21
C ASN A 140 6.49 7.93 -16.08
N ALA A 141 6.22 6.74 -15.52
CA ALA A 141 7.20 5.71 -15.23
C ALA A 141 6.67 4.33 -15.65
N LYS A 142 7.53 3.32 -15.73
CA LYS A 142 7.16 1.94 -16.06
C LYS A 142 7.49 1.00 -14.91
N PHE A 143 6.60 0.05 -14.65
CA PHE A 143 6.79 -1.00 -13.67
C PHE A 143 6.82 -2.37 -14.35
N ASN A 144 7.59 -3.30 -13.80
CA ASN A 144 7.73 -4.66 -14.34
C ASN A 144 7.52 -5.74 -13.28
N PHE A 145 7.10 -5.32 -12.08
CA PHE A 145 6.90 -6.18 -10.93
C PHE A 145 5.92 -5.54 -9.96
N VAL A 146 5.12 -6.38 -9.31
CA VAL A 146 4.28 -6.00 -8.18
C VAL A 146 4.36 -7.09 -7.11
N LEU A 147 4.53 -6.67 -5.86
CA LEU A 147 4.37 -7.52 -4.69
C LEU A 147 3.10 -7.10 -3.96
N LEU A 148 2.17 -8.03 -3.82
CA LEU A 148 0.94 -7.81 -3.09
C LEU A 148 1.11 -8.32 -1.66
N ASN A 149 0.55 -7.56 -0.72
CA ASN A 149 0.55 -7.89 0.69
C ASN A 149 -0.90 -7.83 1.18
N TRP A 150 -1.44 -8.96 1.63
CA TRP A 150 -2.81 -9.04 2.12
C TRP A 150 -2.83 -9.19 3.64
N TYR A 151 -3.41 -8.16 4.28
CA TYR A 151 -3.71 -8.08 5.70
C TYR A 151 -5.22 -8.25 5.87
N GLN A 152 -5.66 -9.46 6.17
CA GLN A 152 -7.04 -9.89 6.31
C GLN A 152 -7.69 -9.35 7.58
N ASN A 153 -6.89 -9.05 8.61
CA ASN A 153 -7.33 -8.48 9.88
C ASN A 153 -6.20 -7.68 10.56
N GLY A 154 -6.48 -7.14 11.76
CA GLY A 154 -5.52 -6.33 12.53
C GLY A 154 -4.41 -7.09 13.24
N ASP A 155 -4.40 -8.43 13.22
CA ASP A 155 -3.34 -9.25 13.81
C ASP A 155 -2.17 -9.48 12.84
N GLU A 156 -2.35 -9.11 11.57
CA GLU A 156 -1.37 -9.25 10.52
C GLU A 156 -0.55 -7.97 10.35
N TYR A 157 0.76 -8.12 10.17
CA TYR A 157 1.66 -6.97 10.14
C TYR A 157 2.92 -7.22 9.32
N ILE A 158 3.65 -6.14 9.09
CA ILE A 158 5.02 -6.15 8.62
C ILE A 158 5.84 -5.33 9.63
N GLY A 159 6.96 -5.88 10.08
CA GLY A 159 7.86 -5.15 10.97
C GLY A 159 8.51 -3.96 10.26
N GLU A 160 9.11 -3.06 11.03
CA GLU A 160 9.93 -1.97 10.49
C GLU A 160 10.97 -2.51 9.51
N HIS A 161 11.02 -1.92 8.31
CA HIS A 161 11.96 -2.29 7.25
C HIS A 161 12.08 -1.15 6.23
N SER A 162 13.10 -1.24 5.40
CA SER A 162 13.20 -0.52 4.13
C SER A 162 13.17 -1.52 2.98
N ASP A 163 12.63 -1.12 1.83
CA ASP A 163 12.75 -1.94 0.63
C ASP A 163 14.23 -2.07 0.22
N SER A 164 14.62 -3.28 -0.18
CA SER A 164 15.99 -3.53 -0.65
C SER A 164 16.10 -3.09 -2.11
N GLU A 165 16.89 -2.04 -2.36
CA GLU A 165 17.16 -1.57 -3.73
C GLU A 165 18.09 -2.50 -4.52
N LYS A 166 18.73 -3.46 -3.86
CA LYS A 166 19.69 -4.37 -4.50
C LYS A 166 18.96 -5.26 -5.51
N GLY A 167 19.03 -4.88 -6.79
CA GLY A 167 18.36 -5.55 -7.91
C GLY A 167 17.27 -4.71 -8.59
N LEU A 168 16.95 -3.53 -8.07
CA LEU A 168 16.13 -2.53 -8.75
C LEU A 168 17.03 -1.71 -9.69
N VAL A 169 17.00 -2.06 -10.97
CA VAL A 169 17.68 -1.29 -12.02
C VAL A 169 16.58 -0.68 -12.90
N PRO A 170 16.54 0.66 -13.07
CA PRO A 170 15.67 1.27 -14.06
C PRO A 170 15.94 0.63 -15.44
N GLN A 171 14.89 0.17 -16.10
CA GLN A 171 14.97 -0.39 -17.45
C GLN A 171 14.68 0.67 -18.50
#